data_AF-A0A7S1WWX9-F1
#
_entry.id   AF-A0A7S1WWX9-F1
#
_cell.length_a   1.000
_cell.length_b   1.000
_cell.length_c   1.000
_cell.angle_alpha   90.00
_cell.angle_beta   90.00
_cell.angle_gamma   90.00
#
_symmetry.space_group_name_H-M   'P 1'
#
loop_
_entity.id
_entity.type
_entity.pdbx_description
1 polymer ?
#
loop_
_entity_poly.entity_id
_entity_poly.type
_entity_poly.pdbx_seq_one_letter_code
_entity_poly.pdbx_strand_id
1 'polypeptide(L)'
;WYRKASALEGLGRMKEIEACLEQIDSIAVGRPDKERIHKDTKAKRERVQEILDKDDASNKRMLQRGIEKALFSGERDTSEKVIKGPAGPPPIAHKVDVGSIDEEKRKKLTKDGAEDILKDLEQAYHDPTLRKQISKLGRDVTDTGEFIVYLNKVALPFQRPVLEKWGFEPSPKGVQEMRRAIQDHTRGEKADPKLRSQAE
;
A
#
# COMPACT_ATOMS: atom_id res chain seq x y z
N TRP A 1 -18.20 -18.44 -19.03
CA TRP A 1 -18.40 -17.35 -18.07
C TRP A 1 -18.76 -17.82 -16.68
N TYR A 2 -19.83 -18.59 -16.47
CA TYR A 2 -20.24 -19.02 -15.11
C TYR A 2 -19.14 -19.78 -14.34
N ARG A 3 -18.45 -20.73 -14.98
CA ARG A 3 -17.29 -21.43 -14.37
C ARG A 3 -16.16 -20.48 -13.97
N LYS A 4 -15.90 -19.44 -14.77
CA LYS A 4 -14.90 -18.41 -14.49
C LYS A 4 -15.32 -17.57 -13.27
N ALA A 5 -16.58 -17.18 -13.19
CA ALA A 5 -17.14 -16.50 -12.02
C ALA A 5 -16.98 -17.34 -10.74
N SER A 6 -17.25 -18.64 -10.79
CA SER A 6 -17.04 -19.54 -9.63
C SER A 6 -15.56 -19.69 -9.24
N ALA A 7 -14.63 -19.69 -10.19
CA ALA A 7 -13.20 -19.72 -9.88
C ALA A 7 -12.73 -18.40 -9.24
N LEU A 8 -13.27 -17.27 -9.70
CA LEU A 8 -12.96 -15.94 -9.17
C LEU A 8 -13.53 -15.71 -7.76
N GLU A 9 -14.66 -16.34 -7.42
CA GLU A 9 -15.20 -16.35 -6.05
C GLU A 9 -14.19 -16.93 -5.07
N GLY A 10 -13.55 -18.07 -5.40
CA GLY A 10 -12.50 -18.66 -4.56
C GLY A 10 -11.24 -17.81 -4.44
N LEU A 11 -11.05 -16.82 -5.34
CA LEU A 11 -9.92 -15.88 -5.33
C LEU A 11 -10.27 -14.53 -4.71
N GLY A 12 -11.54 -14.30 -4.30
CA GLY A 12 -12.00 -13.03 -3.73
C GLY A 12 -12.02 -11.84 -4.70
N ARG A 13 -11.99 -12.08 -6.02
CA ARG A 13 -11.94 -11.02 -7.04
C ARG A 13 -13.34 -10.54 -7.43
N MET A 14 -14.06 -9.89 -6.52
CA MET A 14 -15.49 -9.60 -6.65
C MET A 14 -15.87 -8.77 -7.89
N LYS A 15 -15.10 -7.73 -8.22
CA LYS A 15 -15.35 -6.88 -9.40
C LYS A 15 -15.35 -7.66 -10.71
N GLU A 16 -14.48 -8.67 -10.83
CA GLU A 16 -14.38 -9.50 -12.03
C GLU A 16 -15.48 -10.54 -12.10
N ILE A 17 -16.05 -10.94 -10.96
CA ILE A 17 -17.24 -11.79 -10.91
C ILE A 17 -18.42 -11.04 -11.51
N GLU A 18 -18.65 -9.80 -11.11
CA GLU A 18 -19.74 -8.96 -11.63
C GLU A 18 -19.67 -8.80 -13.14
N ALA A 19 -18.49 -8.45 -13.68
CA ALA A 19 -18.26 -8.36 -15.12
C ALA A 19 -18.54 -9.69 -15.84
N CYS A 20 -18.17 -10.82 -15.24
CA CYS A 20 -18.48 -12.14 -15.80
C CYS A 20 -19.98 -12.44 -15.80
N LEU A 21 -20.73 -12.01 -14.76
CA LEU A 21 -22.17 -12.20 -14.66
C LEU A 21 -22.93 -11.28 -15.63
N GLU A 22 -22.49 -10.04 -15.81
CA GLU A 22 -23.02 -9.12 -16.81
C GLU A 22 -22.84 -9.67 -18.23
N GLN A 23 -21.69 -10.26 -18.53
CA GLN A 23 -21.46 -10.91 -19.82
C GLN A 23 -22.39 -12.12 -20.05
N ILE A 24 -22.76 -12.85 -19.00
CA ILE A 24 -23.74 -13.94 -19.10
C ILE A 24 -25.11 -13.38 -19.43
N ASP A 25 -25.54 -12.33 -18.73
CA ASP A 25 -26.85 -11.71 -18.97
C ASP A 25 -26.95 -11.10 -20.37
N SER A 26 -25.88 -10.51 -20.89
CA SER A 26 -25.78 -10.02 -22.27
C SER A 26 -25.96 -11.14 -23.31
N ILE A 27 -25.28 -12.28 -23.13
CA ILE A 27 -25.36 -13.44 -24.04
C ILE A 27 -26.70 -14.19 -23.93
N ALA A 28 -27.42 -14.02 -22.82
CA ALA A 28 -28.71 -14.66 -22.57
C ALA A 28 -29.89 -13.97 -23.28
N VAL A 29 -29.69 -12.76 -23.83
CA VAL A 29 -30.73 -12.04 -24.57
C VAL A 29 -31.14 -12.86 -25.81
N GLY A 30 -32.45 -13.13 -25.95
CA GLY A 30 -33.00 -13.88 -27.07
C GLY A 30 -32.99 -15.41 -26.90
N ARG A 31 -32.50 -15.94 -25.77
CA ARG A 31 -32.61 -17.38 -25.49
C ARG A 31 -33.95 -17.74 -24.83
N PRO A 32 -34.54 -18.90 -25.16
CA PRO A 32 -35.77 -19.37 -24.53
C PRO A 32 -35.60 -19.68 -23.03
N ASP A 33 -34.38 -19.97 -22.57
CA ASP A 33 -34.07 -20.27 -21.16
C ASP A 33 -33.53 -19.06 -20.38
N LYS A 34 -33.72 -17.83 -20.89
CA LYS A 34 -33.23 -16.58 -20.28
C LYS A 34 -33.65 -16.43 -18.82
N GLU A 35 -34.90 -16.74 -18.48
CA GLU A 35 -35.39 -16.58 -17.10
C GLU A 35 -34.64 -17.46 -16.10
N ARG A 36 -34.35 -18.71 -16.49
CA ARG A 36 -33.54 -19.62 -15.67
C ARG A 36 -32.13 -19.07 -15.48
N ILE A 37 -31.51 -18.59 -16.56
CA ILE A 37 -30.16 -18.02 -16.51
C ILE A 37 -30.13 -16.78 -15.60
N HIS A 38 -31.11 -15.88 -15.70
CA HIS A 38 -31.21 -14.71 -14.82
C HIS A 38 -31.43 -15.07 -13.35
N LYS A 39 -32.21 -16.12 -13.07
CA LYS A 39 -32.38 -16.62 -11.70
C LYS A 39 -31.03 -17.11 -11.13
N ASP A 40 -30.26 -17.85 -11.91
CA ASP A 40 -28.95 -18.35 -11.49
C ASP A 40 -27.93 -17.21 -11.33
N THR A 41 -27.89 -16.23 -12.24
CA THR A 41 -26.99 -15.06 -12.10
C THR A 41 -27.37 -14.19 -10.92
N LYS A 42 -28.67 -13.98 -10.66
CA LYS A 42 -29.16 -13.25 -9.48
C LYS A 42 -28.78 -13.96 -8.17
N ALA A 43 -29.05 -15.25 -8.06
CA ALA A 43 -28.67 -16.03 -6.87
C ALA A 43 -27.14 -16.00 -6.63
N LYS A 44 -26.35 -15.97 -7.71
CA LYS A 44 -24.89 -15.82 -7.61
C LYS A 44 -24.48 -14.43 -7.10
N ARG A 45 -25.12 -13.35 -7.58
CA ARG A 45 -24.87 -11.99 -7.09
C ARG A 45 -25.21 -11.85 -5.60
N GLU A 46 -26.35 -12.38 -5.17
CA GLU A 46 -26.76 -12.37 -3.76
C GLU A 46 -25.73 -13.08 -2.87
N ARG A 47 -25.24 -14.26 -3.28
CA ARG A 47 -24.19 -14.98 -2.56
C ARG A 47 -22.88 -14.20 -2.45
N VAL A 48 -22.46 -13.53 -3.53
CA VAL A 48 -21.25 -12.70 -3.54
C VAL A 48 -21.41 -11.49 -2.61
N GLN A 49 -22.58 -10.86 -2.61
CA GLN A 49 -22.90 -9.76 -1.71
C GLN A 49 -22.83 -10.20 -0.23
N GLU A 50 -23.39 -11.36 0.12
CA GLU A 50 -23.31 -11.90 1.48
C GLU A 50 -21.88 -12.13 1.96
N ILE A 51 -20.95 -12.50 1.07
CA ILE A 51 -19.54 -12.68 1.41
C ILE A 51 -18.91 -11.32 1.72
N LEU A 52 -19.16 -10.32 0.87
CA LEU A 52 -18.68 -8.95 1.09
C LEU A 52 -19.20 -8.38 2.42
N ASP A 53 -20.49 -8.54 2.71
CA ASP A 53 -21.09 -8.03 3.94
C ASP A 53 -20.50 -8.73 5.18
N LYS A 54 -20.18 -10.03 5.08
CA LYS A 54 -19.51 -10.78 6.16
C LYS A 54 -18.07 -10.32 6.38
N ASP A 55 -17.33 -10.07 5.31
CA ASP A 55 -15.95 -9.57 5.39
C ASP A 55 -15.92 -8.15 5.98
N ASP A 56 -16.82 -7.27 5.55
CA ASP A 56 -16.95 -5.92 6.11
C ASP A 56 -17.37 -5.94 7.59
N ALA A 57 -18.30 -6.81 7.98
CA ALA A 57 -18.68 -6.99 9.38
C ALA A 57 -17.52 -7.53 10.22
N SER A 58 -16.74 -8.46 9.70
CA SER A 58 -15.54 -9.00 10.35
C SER A 58 -14.47 -7.93 10.53
N ASN A 59 -14.18 -7.17 9.47
CA ASN A 59 -13.23 -6.06 9.47
C ASN A 59 -13.64 -4.98 10.47
N LYS A 60 -14.92 -4.60 10.50
CA LYS A 60 -15.46 -3.62 11.45
C LYS A 60 -15.31 -4.10 12.90
N ARG A 61 -15.59 -5.37 13.19
CA ARG A 61 -15.39 -5.95 14.52
C ARG A 61 -13.91 -5.98 14.92
N MET A 62 -13.03 -6.30 13.99
CA MET A 62 -11.59 -6.31 14.25
C MET A 62 -11.07 -4.91 14.56
N LEU A 63 -11.49 -3.91 13.78
CA LEU A 63 -11.14 -2.50 13.99
C LEU A 63 -11.66 -2.01 15.34
N GLN A 64 -12.92 -2.31 15.67
CA GLN A 64 -13.52 -1.92 16.94
C GLN A 64 -12.77 -2.53 18.14
N ARG A 65 -12.41 -3.82 18.07
CA ARG A 65 -11.59 -4.46 19.11
C ARG A 65 -10.20 -3.84 19.24
N GLY A 66 -9.61 -3.40 18.13
CA GLY A 66 -8.33 -2.69 18.13
C GLY A 66 -8.43 -1.34 18.84
N ILE A 67 -9.50 -0.59 18.57
CA ILE A 67 -9.79 0.71 19.18
C ILE A 67 -10.08 0.56 20.68
N GLU A 68 -10.93 -0.39 21.07
CA GLU A 68 -11.24 -0.67 22.48
C GLU A 68 -9.98 -1.05 23.28
N LYS A 69 -9.11 -1.89 22.70
CA LYS A 69 -7.84 -2.24 23.32
C LYS A 69 -6.86 -1.06 23.39
N ALA A 70 -6.82 -0.19 22.38
CA ALA A 70 -5.91 0.95 22.35
C ALA A 70 -6.32 2.07 23.31
N LEU A 71 -7.62 2.29 23.50
CA LEU A 71 -8.16 3.39 24.31
C LEU A 71 -8.35 3.06 25.80
N PHE A 72 -8.52 1.78 26.16
CA PHE A 72 -8.89 1.40 27.54
C PHE A 72 -7.94 0.44 28.26
N SER A 73 -6.85 -0.04 27.63
CA SER A 73 -5.84 -0.80 28.38
C SER A 73 -4.88 0.16 29.11
N GLY A 74 -5.34 0.70 30.24
CA GLY A 74 -4.55 1.54 31.15
C GLY A 74 -3.45 0.81 31.94
N GLU A 75 -3.26 -0.49 31.72
CA GLU A 75 -2.20 -1.29 32.35
C GLU A 75 -1.53 -2.17 31.28
N ARG A 76 -0.45 -1.67 30.68
CA ARG A 76 0.56 -2.54 30.08
C ARG A 76 1.55 -2.93 31.19
N ASP A 77 1.14 -3.90 32.00
CA ASP A 77 2.08 -4.67 32.80
C ASP A 77 2.63 -5.79 31.89
N THR A 78 3.75 -5.49 31.23
CA THR A 78 4.47 -6.41 30.34
C THR A 78 5.21 -7.46 31.16
N SER A 79 4.52 -8.54 31.53
CA SER A 79 5.17 -9.81 31.86
C SER A 79 5.08 -10.76 30.67
N GLU A 80 6.14 -10.72 29.87
CA GLU A 80 6.34 -11.50 28.66
C GLU A 80 6.36 -13.01 28.95
N LYS A 81 5.38 -13.75 28.42
CA LYS A 81 5.59 -15.15 28.04
C LYS A 81 5.74 -15.22 26.53
N VAL A 82 6.98 -15.05 26.08
CA VAL A 82 7.39 -15.21 24.69
C VAL A 82 7.25 -16.68 24.29
N ILE A 83 6.22 -16.99 23.51
CA ILE A 83 6.17 -18.22 22.73
C ILE A 83 7.22 -18.06 21.63
N LYS A 84 8.33 -18.81 21.74
CA LYS A 84 9.41 -18.82 20.74
C LYS A 84 8.88 -19.37 19.40
N GLY A 85 8.45 -18.46 18.53
CA GLY A 85 8.32 -18.73 17.11
C GLY A 85 9.70 -18.99 16.47
N PRO A 86 9.73 -19.50 15.21
CA PRO A 86 10.97 -19.70 14.47
C PRO A 86 11.80 -18.41 14.47
N ALA A 87 13.11 -18.55 14.62
CA ALA A 87 14.05 -17.45 14.83
C ALA A 87 13.81 -16.33 13.81
N GLY A 88 13.20 -15.25 14.29
CA GLY A 88 13.04 -14.03 13.51
C GLY A 88 14.42 -13.47 13.13
N PRO A 89 14.49 -12.64 12.08
CA PRO A 89 15.70 -11.92 11.75
C PRO A 89 16.23 -11.16 12.99
N PRO A 90 17.56 -11.04 13.14
CA PRO A 90 18.15 -10.45 14.34
C PRO A 90 17.62 -9.04 14.58
N PRO A 91 17.29 -8.68 15.84
CA PRO A 91 16.78 -7.36 16.17
C PRO A 91 17.82 -6.30 15.78
N ILE A 92 17.43 -5.38 14.90
CA ILE A 92 18.30 -4.31 14.43
C ILE A 92 18.16 -3.15 15.40
N ALA A 93 19.20 -2.81 16.16
CA ALA A 93 19.19 -1.63 17.01
C ALA A 93 18.98 -0.35 16.15
N HIS A 94 17.80 0.25 16.24
CA HIS A 94 17.36 1.35 15.39
C HIS A 94 17.97 2.69 15.78
N LYS A 95 19.24 2.90 15.42
CA LYS A 95 19.78 4.25 15.21
C LYS A 95 20.30 4.33 13.79
N VAL A 96 19.43 4.71 12.87
CA VAL A 96 19.88 5.15 11.54
C VAL A 96 20.43 6.56 11.75
N ASP A 97 21.74 6.65 11.93
CA ASP A 97 22.42 7.94 11.98
C ASP A 97 22.40 8.53 10.58
N VAL A 98 21.43 9.41 10.33
CA VAL A 98 21.41 10.19 9.10
C VAL A 98 22.03 11.52 9.44
N GLY A 99 23.31 11.66 9.04
CA GLY A 99 24.10 12.84 9.34
C GLY A 99 23.37 14.14 8.99
N SER A 100 23.67 15.20 9.75
CA SER A 100 23.07 16.51 9.53
C SER A 100 23.30 16.99 8.09
N ILE A 101 22.22 17.47 7.46
CA ILE A 101 22.27 18.06 6.12
C ILE A 101 22.62 19.54 6.28
N ASP A 102 23.63 20.00 5.55
CA ASP A 102 24.01 21.41 5.48
C ASP A 102 23.01 22.15 4.58
N GLU A 103 22.09 22.92 5.18
CA GLU A 103 21.01 23.63 4.47
C GLU A 103 21.54 24.66 3.46
N GLU A 104 22.73 25.22 3.66
CA GLU A 104 23.31 26.21 2.75
C GLU A 104 23.83 25.57 1.46
N LYS A 105 24.33 24.33 1.55
CA LYS A 105 24.87 23.58 0.41
C LYS A 105 23.85 22.65 -0.24
N ARG A 106 22.63 22.61 0.29
CA ARG A 106 21.56 21.75 -0.21
C ARG A 106 21.15 22.15 -1.63
N LYS A 107 20.95 21.15 -2.48
CA LYS A 107 20.42 21.34 -3.84
C LYS A 107 18.98 21.85 -3.75
N LYS A 108 18.71 22.97 -4.42
CA LYS A 108 17.36 23.54 -4.56
C LYS A 108 16.79 23.11 -5.91
N LEU A 109 15.55 22.65 -5.88
CA LEU A 109 14.81 22.30 -7.09
C LEU A 109 13.97 23.48 -7.55
N THR A 110 13.69 23.52 -8.86
CA THR A 110 12.58 24.32 -9.39
C THR A 110 11.26 23.60 -9.08
N LYS A 111 10.15 24.34 -9.16
CA LYS A 111 8.81 23.79 -8.96
C LYS A 111 8.52 22.64 -9.95
N ASP A 112 8.78 22.87 -11.23
CA ASP A 112 8.58 21.87 -12.28
C ASP A 112 9.50 20.65 -12.06
N GLY A 113 10.72 20.88 -11.59
CA GLY A 113 11.63 19.80 -11.21
C GLY A 113 11.13 18.94 -10.05
N ALA A 114 10.47 19.55 -9.06
CA ALA A 114 9.83 18.79 -7.98
C ALA A 114 8.67 17.93 -8.48
N GLU A 115 7.87 18.43 -9.43
CA GLU A 115 6.79 17.67 -10.06
C GLU A 115 7.33 16.46 -10.83
N ASP A 116 8.35 16.67 -11.65
CA ASP A 116 8.92 15.60 -12.49
C ASP A 116 9.63 14.53 -11.65
N ILE A 117 10.27 14.90 -10.53
CA ILE A 117 10.79 13.92 -9.57
C ILE A 117 9.67 13.08 -8.96
N LEU A 118 8.53 13.67 -8.60
CA LEU A 118 7.41 12.92 -8.04
C LEU A 118 6.86 11.91 -9.06
N LYS A 119 6.76 12.28 -10.35
CA LYS A 119 6.37 11.36 -11.43
C LYS A 119 7.38 10.23 -11.63
N ASP A 120 8.68 10.55 -11.63
CA ASP A 120 9.75 9.54 -11.76
C ASP A 120 9.72 8.55 -10.58
N LEU A 121 9.52 9.06 -9.35
CA LEU A 121 9.37 8.22 -8.17
C LEU A 121 8.11 7.36 -8.30
N GLU A 122 6.96 7.95 -8.62
CA GLU A 122 5.72 7.20 -8.82
C GLU A 122 5.91 6.04 -9.80
N GLN A 123 6.57 6.28 -10.93
CA GLN A 123 6.89 5.25 -11.90
C GLN A 123 7.80 4.16 -11.33
N ALA A 124 8.85 4.53 -10.59
CA ALA A 124 9.74 3.57 -9.93
C ALA A 124 8.98 2.71 -8.89
N TYR A 125 8.02 3.30 -8.16
CA TYR A 125 7.18 2.61 -7.17
C TYR A 125 6.05 1.77 -7.79
N HIS A 126 5.79 1.91 -9.10
CA HIS A 126 4.88 1.05 -9.83
C HIS A 126 5.47 -0.33 -10.16
N ASP A 127 6.76 -0.57 -9.88
CA ASP A 127 7.39 -1.87 -10.11
C ASP A 127 6.71 -3.02 -9.31
N PRO A 128 6.30 -4.11 -9.97
CA PRO A 128 5.59 -5.21 -9.32
C PRO A 128 6.46 -5.99 -8.32
N THR A 129 7.78 -5.99 -8.49
CA THR A 129 8.74 -6.65 -7.59
C THR A 129 8.82 -5.90 -6.28
N LEU A 130 8.94 -4.57 -6.33
CA LEU A 130 8.93 -3.72 -5.15
C LEU A 130 7.62 -3.87 -4.37
N ARG A 131 6.47 -3.82 -5.06
CA ARG A 131 5.15 -3.98 -4.43
C ARG A 131 5.00 -5.33 -3.72
N LYS A 132 5.49 -6.42 -4.33
CA LYS A 132 5.52 -7.75 -3.69
C LYS A 132 6.41 -7.78 -2.46
N GLN A 133 7.58 -7.15 -2.51
CA GLN A 133 8.50 -7.07 -1.37
C GLN A 133 7.90 -6.25 -0.21
N ILE A 134 7.28 -5.11 -0.50
CA ILE A 134 6.60 -4.28 0.51
C ILE A 134 5.42 -5.05 1.12
N SER A 135 4.61 -5.72 0.30
CA SER A 135 3.49 -6.53 0.77
C SER A 135 3.94 -7.67 1.67
N LYS A 136 5.05 -8.34 1.33
CA LYS A 136 5.67 -9.36 2.17
C LYS A 136 6.17 -8.75 3.48
N LEU A 137 6.89 -7.63 3.41
CA LEU A 137 7.43 -6.95 4.58
C LEU A 137 6.33 -6.57 5.58
N GLY A 138 5.18 -6.08 5.09
CA GLY A 138 4.03 -5.75 5.95
C GLY A 138 3.34 -6.95 6.59
N ARG A 139 3.59 -8.17 6.09
CA ARG A 139 3.12 -9.41 6.74
C ARG A 139 4.15 -9.94 7.75
N ASP A 140 5.43 -9.79 7.43
CA ASP A 140 6.54 -10.39 8.18
C ASP A 140 6.98 -9.51 9.38
N VAL A 141 6.75 -8.19 9.33
CA VAL A 141 7.22 -7.23 10.34
C VAL A 141 6.04 -6.50 10.97
N THR A 142 5.89 -6.66 12.29
CA THR A 142 4.84 -6.01 13.08
C THR A 142 5.27 -4.67 13.65
N ASP A 143 6.55 -4.50 13.96
CA ASP A 143 7.09 -3.25 14.50
C ASP A 143 7.21 -2.17 13.41
N THR A 144 6.68 -0.97 13.70
CA THR A 144 6.65 0.12 12.73
C THR A 144 8.05 0.68 12.45
N GLY A 145 8.93 0.70 13.45
CA GLY A 145 10.31 1.16 13.29
C GLY A 145 11.14 0.22 12.43
N GLU A 146 11.05 -1.07 12.70
CA GLU A 146 11.65 -2.14 11.88
C GLU A 146 11.13 -2.08 10.44
N PHE A 147 9.81 -1.96 10.26
CA PHE A 147 9.20 -1.87 8.94
C PHE A 147 9.77 -0.70 8.13
N ILE A 148 9.90 0.48 8.72
CA ILE A 148 10.46 1.67 8.04
C ILE A 148 11.92 1.42 7.64
N VAL A 149 12.73 0.81 8.51
CA VAL A 149 14.13 0.52 8.18
C VAL A 149 14.26 -0.46 7.02
N TYR A 150 13.50 -1.55 7.04
CA TYR A 150 13.50 -2.50 5.93
C TYR A 150 12.91 -1.90 4.66
N LEU A 151 11.86 -1.09 4.76
CA LEU A 151 11.27 -0.38 3.63
C LEU A 151 12.32 0.51 2.95
N ASN A 152 13.07 1.29 3.73
CA ASN A 152 14.14 2.15 3.20
C ASN A 152 15.22 1.33 2.47
N LYS A 153 15.60 0.16 3.00
CA LYS A 153 16.56 -0.76 2.35
C LYS A 153 16.03 -1.31 1.04
N VAL A 154 14.76 -1.71 1.02
CA VAL A 154 14.10 -2.31 -0.16
C VAL A 154 13.81 -1.26 -1.23
N ALA A 155 13.48 -0.03 -0.85
CA ALA A 155 13.16 1.05 -1.78
C ALA A 155 14.41 1.66 -2.44
N LEU A 156 15.57 1.69 -1.75
CA LEU A 156 16.76 2.39 -2.22
C LEU A 156 17.23 1.96 -3.64
N PRO A 157 17.28 0.67 -4.00
CA PRO A 157 17.64 0.25 -5.37
C PRO A 157 16.75 0.83 -6.46
N PHE A 158 15.46 1.05 -6.17
CA PHE A 158 14.50 1.63 -7.11
C PHE A 158 14.56 3.16 -7.13
N GLN A 159 14.97 3.78 -6.03
CA GLN A 159 15.19 5.22 -5.93
C GLN A 159 16.51 5.66 -6.59
N ARG A 160 17.53 4.79 -6.65
CA ARG A 160 18.86 5.11 -7.18
C ARG A 160 18.86 5.75 -8.58
N PRO A 161 18.16 5.19 -9.59
CA PRO A 161 18.13 5.80 -10.92
C PRO A 161 17.52 7.21 -10.90
N VAL A 162 16.52 7.44 -10.04
CA VAL A 162 15.89 8.75 -9.88
C VAL A 162 16.85 9.73 -9.19
N LEU A 163 17.52 9.30 -8.12
CA LEU A 163 18.51 10.13 -7.42
C LEU A 163 19.62 10.57 -8.38
N GLU A 164 20.22 9.64 -9.11
CA GLU A 164 21.30 9.92 -10.06
C GLU A 164 20.84 10.85 -11.20
N LYS A 165 19.66 10.60 -11.78
CA LYS A 165 19.07 11.45 -12.83
C LYS A 165 18.94 12.92 -12.40
N TRP A 166 18.58 13.15 -11.13
CA TRP A 166 18.40 14.49 -10.58
C TRP A 166 19.64 15.01 -9.83
N GLY A 167 20.76 14.27 -9.95
CA GLY A 167 22.04 14.63 -9.37
C GLY A 167 22.14 14.46 -7.86
N PHE A 168 21.19 13.82 -7.18
CA PHE A 168 21.33 13.45 -5.78
C PHE A 168 22.27 12.25 -5.62
N GLU A 169 22.89 12.13 -4.45
CA GLU A 169 23.73 10.98 -4.14
C GLU A 169 22.88 9.70 -4.06
N PRO A 170 23.30 8.55 -4.65
CA PRO A 170 22.56 7.28 -4.61
C PRO A 170 22.64 6.57 -3.24
N SER A 171 22.45 7.32 -2.16
CA SER A 171 22.57 6.91 -0.77
C SER A 171 21.34 7.35 0.05
N PRO A 172 21.14 6.80 1.26
CA PRO A 172 20.05 7.24 2.15
C PRO A 172 20.08 8.74 2.47
N LYS A 173 21.28 9.34 2.48
CA LYS A 173 21.47 10.77 2.65
C LYS A 173 20.90 11.55 1.47
N GLY A 174 21.21 11.13 0.24
CA GLY A 174 20.65 11.74 -0.97
C GLY A 174 19.12 11.64 -1.06
N VAL A 175 18.53 10.53 -0.55
CA VAL A 175 17.06 10.42 -0.42
C VAL A 175 16.49 11.49 0.51
N GLN A 176 17.16 11.78 1.63
CA GLN A 176 16.72 12.85 2.52
C GLN A 176 16.90 14.23 1.91
N GLU A 177 18.01 14.49 1.23
CA GLU A 177 18.24 15.76 0.52
C GLU A 177 17.17 15.99 -0.57
N MET A 178 16.86 14.96 -1.36
CA MET A 178 15.79 14.98 -2.34
C MET A 178 14.43 15.26 -1.68
N ARG A 179 14.11 14.57 -0.57
CA ARG A 179 12.87 14.78 0.18
C ARG A 179 12.74 16.22 0.69
N ARG A 180 13.83 16.80 1.20
CA ARG A 180 13.86 18.21 1.63
C ARG A 180 13.64 19.16 0.46
N ALA A 181 14.27 18.89 -0.68
CA ALA A 181 14.09 19.71 -1.88
C ALA A 181 12.65 19.68 -2.42
N ILE A 182 11.96 18.54 -2.32
CA ILE A 182 10.52 18.45 -2.64
C ILE A 182 9.67 19.16 -1.56
N GLN A 183 10.07 19.08 -0.29
CA GLN A 183 9.37 19.75 0.82
C GLN A 183 9.36 21.27 0.68
N ASP A 184 10.38 21.89 0.09
CA ASP A 184 10.42 23.33 -0.17
C ASP A 184 9.24 23.83 -1.03
N HIS A 185 8.67 22.95 -1.87
CA HIS A 185 7.55 23.27 -2.78
C HIS A 185 6.22 22.70 -2.32
N THR A 186 6.22 21.72 -1.42
CA THR A 186 5.00 21.05 -0.92
C THR A 186 4.57 21.52 0.47
N ARG A 187 5.49 22.12 1.24
CA ARG A 187 5.25 22.62 2.60
C ARG A 187 5.71 24.08 2.71
N GLY A 188 4.98 24.88 3.49
CA GLY A 188 5.29 26.29 3.74
C GLY A 188 4.34 27.27 3.04
N GLU A 189 4.67 28.57 3.10
CA GLU A 189 3.82 29.65 2.55
C GLU A 189 3.67 29.61 1.03
N LYS A 190 4.65 29.01 0.33
CA LYS A 190 4.66 28.86 -1.13
C LYS A 190 4.26 27.46 -1.60
N ALA A 191 3.61 26.69 -0.74
CA ALA A 191 3.21 25.33 -1.08
C ALA A 191 2.21 25.30 -2.24
N ASP A 192 2.51 24.51 -3.28
CA ASP A 192 1.52 24.25 -4.33
C ASP A 192 0.55 23.14 -3.86
N PRO A 193 -0.77 23.40 -3.83
CA PRO A 193 -1.77 22.39 -3.45
C PRO A 193 -1.71 21.11 -4.30
N LYS A 194 -1.38 21.23 -5.60
CA LYS A 194 -1.30 20.09 -6.51
C LYS A 194 -0.10 19.20 -6.17
N LEU A 195 1.08 19.81 -6.00
CA LEU A 195 2.29 19.08 -5.61
C LEU A 195 2.13 18.44 -4.23
N ARG A 196 1.45 19.12 -3.32
CA ARG A 196 1.14 18.57 -2.00
C ARG A 196 0.29 17.31 -2.11
N SER A 197 -0.76 17.33 -2.93
CA SER A 197 -1.61 16.15 -3.15
C SER A 197 -0.90 14.99 -3.84
N GLN A 198 0.17 15.24 -4.61
CA GLN A 198 0.98 14.19 -5.22
C GLN A 198 2.02 13.60 -4.26
N ALA A 199 2.47 14.39 -3.30
CA ALA A 199 3.48 13.99 -2.32
C ALA A 199 2.89 13.27 -1.08
N GLU A 200 1.59 13.43 -0.83
CA GLU A 200 0.81 12.75 0.23
C GLU A 200 0.23 11.42 -0.27
#